data_AF-A0A5M3WSW2-F1
#
_entry.id   AF-A0A5M3WSW2-F1
#
_cell.length_a   1.000
_cell.length_b   1.000
_cell.length_c   1.000
_cell.angle_alpha   90.00
_cell.angle_beta   90.00
_cell.angle_gamma   90.00
#
_symmetry.space_group_name_H-M   'P 1'
#
loop_
_entity.id
_entity.type
_entity.pdbx_description
1 polymer ?
#
loop_
_entity_poly.entity_id
_entity_poly.type
_entity_poly.pdbx_seq_one_letter_code
_entity_poly.pdbx_strand_id
1 'polypeptide(L)'
;MLLRMSTLFLRTLREDPADAEVPSHKLLVRAGYVRRVAPGIYSWLPLGKIVLENVARVVREEMNRMGAQEVLFPALLPRDYYEATGRWTEYGDTLFRLKDRKGADYLLGPTHEELFTDMVKGEYSSYKDYPVTLYQIQTKYRDEARPRAGILRGREFLMKDSYSFDLDDDGLKRSYEQHREAYIRTFERLGIEVKICFATSGAMGGSASEEFLAPSPTGEDTFVACHNCGYAANAEAVTTPAPAARTGEREPLKVLDTPNTPTIETLVNHLNDAHGLGITAADTLKNVVVKVVTPGVKEPETLIIGVPGDREVDFKRLEASLAPGEPAIFEAADFARHPGLVRGYIGPQVLKELGIRYLVDPRVVDGTEWVTGANEPGKHAVHVVAGRDFTPDGTIEAAEIRAGDACPVCGSGLSIDRGIEIGHIFQLGRKYADAAQLDALGPDGKPIRITMGSYGIGVSRAVAVLAEQRHDALGLSWPREVAPADVHIVATGKENQIEVATGLAEELEARGLRVLLDDRAGVSPGVKFKDSELLGLPTVLIVGRGLAQGVVELRDRATGSKDEIPLDEAVGRVLAVTG
;
A
#
# COMPACT_ATOMS: atom_id res chain seq x y z
N MET A 1 20.11 5.07 29.38
CA MET A 1 20.49 6.04 28.34
C MET A 1 19.92 7.40 28.69
N LEU A 2 20.77 8.35 29.07
CA LEU A 2 20.39 9.73 29.37
C LEU A 2 20.73 10.69 28.21
N LEU A 3 19.71 11.30 27.60
CA LEU A 3 19.84 12.35 26.59
C LEU A 3 19.61 13.72 27.23
N ARG A 4 20.51 14.68 27.02
CA ARG A 4 20.38 16.05 27.52
C ARG A 4 20.09 17.02 26.38
N MET A 5 18.98 17.75 26.43
CA MET A 5 18.61 18.69 25.37
C MET A 5 19.59 19.87 25.24
N SER A 6 20.37 20.18 26.28
CA SER A 6 21.45 21.19 26.21
C SER A 6 22.58 20.81 25.25
N THR A 7 22.81 19.51 25.02
CA THR A 7 23.89 18.99 24.16
C THR A 7 23.40 18.17 22.98
N LEU A 8 22.13 17.76 22.99
CA LEU A 8 21.51 17.03 21.89
C LEU A 8 21.46 17.88 20.62
N PHE A 9 21.83 17.30 19.47
CA PHE A 9 21.64 17.93 18.18
C PHE A 9 20.14 17.94 17.82
N LEU A 10 19.43 18.93 18.36
CA LEU A 10 18.00 19.08 18.23
C LEU A 10 17.64 20.55 18.04
N ARG A 11 16.91 20.85 16.96
CA ARG A 11 16.36 22.18 16.70
C ARG A 11 14.94 22.06 16.23
N THR A 12 13.99 22.43 17.07
CA THR A 12 12.57 22.48 16.72
C THR A 12 12.25 23.70 15.85
N LEU A 13 11.21 23.61 15.03
CA LEU A 13 10.72 24.69 14.18
C LEU A 13 9.30 25.09 14.61
N ARG A 14 9.04 26.41 14.58
CA ARG A 14 7.72 26.96 14.92
C ARG A 14 6.73 26.86 13.77
N GLU A 15 7.22 27.07 12.56
CA GLU A 15 6.42 27.11 11.34
C GLU A 15 6.58 25.80 10.57
N ASP A 16 5.52 25.44 9.82
CA ASP A 16 5.56 24.30 8.92
C ASP A 16 6.57 24.55 7.78
N PRO A 17 7.28 23.51 7.30
CA PRO A 17 8.08 23.62 6.09
C PRO A 17 7.19 23.97 4.90
N ALA A 18 7.65 24.87 4.02
CA ALA A 18 6.88 25.32 2.86
C ALA A 18 6.54 24.18 1.87
N ASP A 19 7.35 23.12 1.85
CA ASP A 19 7.24 21.94 0.99
C ASP A 19 6.56 20.74 1.66
N ALA A 20 6.05 20.89 2.89
CA ALA A 20 5.43 19.81 3.63
C ALA A 20 3.90 19.85 3.54
N GLU A 21 3.32 18.85 2.90
CA GLU A 21 1.87 18.78 2.64
C GLU A 21 1.12 18.00 3.72
N VAL A 22 1.66 16.87 4.18
CA VAL A 22 1.00 15.96 5.12
C VAL A 22 1.45 16.17 6.57
N PRO A 23 0.61 15.87 7.59
CA PRO A 23 0.94 16.11 8.99
C PRO A 23 2.24 15.44 9.45
N SER A 24 2.48 14.19 9.06
CA SER A 24 3.68 13.42 9.44
C SER A 24 4.95 14.11 8.95
N HIS A 25 4.97 14.56 7.70
CA HIS A 25 6.10 15.29 7.14
C HIS A 25 6.33 16.61 7.89
N LYS A 26 5.28 17.40 8.10
CA LYS A 26 5.35 18.67 8.84
C LYS A 26 5.89 18.46 10.24
N LEU A 27 5.32 17.52 10.98
CA LEU A 27 5.65 17.26 12.38
C LEU A 27 7.05 16.66 12.54
N LEU A 28 7.45 15.68 11.72
CA LEU A 28 8.78 15.08 11.80
C LEU A 28 9.90 16.08 11.48
N VAL A 29 9.66 17.02 10.56
CA VAL A 29 10.61 18.11 10.30
C VAL A 29 10.57 19.12 11.45
N ARG A 30 9.39 19.58 11.87
CA ARG A 30 9.27 20.57 12.96
C ARG A 30 9.85 20.08 14.28
N ALA A 31 9.64 18.81 14.62
CA ALA A 31 10.14 18.17 15.83
C ALA A 31 11.63 17.81 15.75
N GLY A 32 12.29 18.03 14.61
CA GLY A 32 13.73 17.76 14.49
C GLY A 32 14.08 16.27 14.39
N TYR A 33 13.18 15.44 13.84
CA TYR A 33 13.42 14.00 13.62
C TYR A 33 14.10 13.74 12.29
N VAL A 34 13.72 14.49 11.24
CA VAL A 34 14.32 14.38 9.90
C VAL A 34 14.59 15.75 9.29
N ARG A 35 15.55 15.81 8.35
CA ARG A 35 15.82 17.00 7.53
C ARG A 35 15.92 16.60 6.08
N ARG A 36 15.27 17.37 5.20
CA ARG A 36 15.36 17.16 3.76
C ARG A 36 16.75 17.49 3.24
N VAL A 37 17.33 16.62 2.43
CA VAL A 37 18.60 16.81 1.71
C VAL A 37 18.33 17.13 0.24
N ALA A 38 17.41 16.40 -0.37
CA ALA A 38 16.98 16.55 -1.76
C ALA A 38 15.51 16.09 -1.90
N PRO A 39 14.83 16.28 -3.05
CA PRO A 39 13.51 15.67 -3.28
C PRO A 39 13.54 14.15 -3.00
N GLY A 40 12.74 13.69 -2.04
CA GLY A 40 12.65 12.28 -1.63
C GLY A 40 13.83 11.73 -0.82
N ILE A 41 14.78 12.57 -0.36
CA ILE A 41 15.98 12.11 0.35
C ILE A 41 16.11 12.91 1.66
N TYR A 42 16.21 12.19 2.78
CA TYR A 42 16.17 12.77 4.12
C TYR A 42 17.30 12.26 5.01
N SER A 43 17.89 13.16 5.80
CA SER A 43 18.75 12.81 6.92
C SER A 43 17.91 12.52 8.17
N TRP A 44 18.24 11.43 8.85
CA TRP A 44 17.71 11.09 10.17
C TRP A 44 18.52 11.80 11.25
N LEU A 45 17.87 12.64 12.04
CA LEU A 45 18.47 13.32 13.20
C LEU A 45 18.40 12.40 14.44
N PRO A 46 19.12 12.69 15.55
CA PRO A 46 19.30 11.73 16.65
C PRO A 46 18.02 11.07 17.16
N LEU A 47 16.97 11.85 17.45
CA LEU A 47 15.70 11.28 17.93
C LEU A 47 14.99 10.46 16.85
N GLY A 48 15.01 10.92 15.60
CA GLY A 48 14.44 10.17 14.47
C GLY A 48 15.18 8.87 14.20
N LYS A 49 16.51 8.87 14.33
CA LYS A 49 17.33 7.67 14.18
C LYS A 49 17.00 6.62 15.24
N ILE A 50 16.81 7.03 16.50
CA ILE A 50 16.38 6.13 17.58
C ILE A 50 15.00 5.53 17.26
N VAL A 51 14.02 6.34 16.84
CA VAL A 51 12.70 5.82 16.47
C VAL A 51 12.78 4.83 15.31
N LEU A 52 13.54 5.16 14.25
CA LEU A 52 13.77 4.26 13.11
C LEU A 52 14.37 2.93 13.56
N GLU A 53 15.33 2.95 14.49
CA GLU A 53 15.97 1.76 15.05
C GLU A 53 15.02 0.96 15.94
N ASN A 54 14.17 1.60 16.73
CA ASN A 54 13.15 0.91 17.51
C ASN A 54 12.13 0.20 16.61
N VAL A 55 11.68 0.85 15.53
CA VAL A 55 10.82 0.20 14.52
C VAL A 55 11.53 -1.00 13.88
N ALA A 56 12.79 -0.81 13.44
CA ALA A 56 13.59 -1.90 12.88
C ALA A 56 13.80 -3.06 13.87
N ARG A 57 13.95 -2.77 15.17
CA ARG A 57 14.07 -3.77 16.24
C ARG A 57 12.80 -4.61 16.35
N VAL A 58 11.61 -4.00 16.40
CA VAL A 58 10.35 -4.75 16.46
C VAL A 58 10.19 -5.66 15.24
N VAL A 59 10.46 -5.13 14.05
CA VAL A 59 10.43 -5.91 12.80
C VAL A 59 11.39 -7.11 12.88
N ARG A 60 12.64 -6.88 13.31
CA ARG A 60 13.66 -7.93 13.47
C ARG A 60 13.22 -9.00 14.47
N GLU A 61 12.68 -8.61 15.61
CA GLU A 61 12.22 -9.54 16.64
C GLU A 61 11.10 -10.45 16.13
N GLU A 62 10.12 -9.91 15.39
CA GLU A 62 9.02 -10.72 14.83
C GLU A 62 9.47 -11.63 13.68
N MET A 63 10.40 -11.17 12.84
CA MET A 63 11.00 -12.01 11.80
C MET A 63 11.83 -13.16 12.40
N ASN A 64 12.64 -12.86 13.43
CA ASN A 64 13.42 -13.88 14.14
C ASN A 64 12.51 -14.86 14.88
N ARG A 65 11.39 -14.39 15.46
CA ARG A 65 10.41 -15.23 16.15
C ARG A 65 9.82 -16.30 15.22
N MET A 66 9.57 -15.98 13.96
CA MET A 66 9.09 -16.96 12.97
C MET A 66 10.20 -17.83 12.35
N GLY A 67 11.46 -17.66 12.77
CA GLY A 67 12.60 -18.46 12.33
C GLY A 67 13.30 -17.95 11.07
N ALA A 68 12.98 -16.74 10.59
CA ALA A 68 13.72 -16.13 9.49
C ALA A 68 15.12 -15.66 9.93
N GLN A 69 16.08 -15.71 9.02
CA GLN A 69 17.48 -15.39 9.30
C GLN A 69 17.91 -14.08 8.63
N GLU A 70 18.50 -13.17 9.39
CA GLU A 70 18.93 -11.87 8.87
C GLU A 70 20.28 -11.97 8.15
N VAL A 71 20.34 -11.40 6.95
CA VAL A 71 21.55 -11.21 6.13
C VAL A 71 21.65 -9.73 5.73
N LEU A 72 22.75 -9.32 5.10
CA LEU A 72 22.90 -7.96 4.59
C LEU A 72 23.61 -7.96 3.23
N PHE A 73 22.88 -7.55 2.19
CA PHE A 73 23.42 -7.39 0.85
C PHE A 73 23.93 -5.96 0.60
N PRO A 74 24.87 -5.78 -0.34
CA PRO A 74 25.24 -4.46 -0.82
C PRO A 74 24.04 -3.75 -1.46
N ALA A 75 24.06 -2.41 -1.44
CA ALA A 75 23.10 -1.60 -2.20
C ALA A 75 23.59 -1.28 -3.61
N LEU A 76 24.90 -1.26 -3.85
CA LEU A 76 25.48 -1.11 -5.17
C LEU A 76 25.62 -2.49 -5.81
N LEU A 77 24.84 -2.75 -6.85
CA LEU A 77 24.71 -4.08 -7.47
C LEU A 77 25.23 -4.04 -8.92
N PRO A 78 25.90 -5.09 -9.41
CA PRO A 78 26.27 -5.17 -10.81
C PRO A 78 25.03 -5.45 -11.67
N ARG A 79 25.04 -4.93 -12.91
CA ARG A 79 23.95 -5.06 -13.88
C ARG A 79 23.53 -6.52 -14.13
N ASP A 80 24.49 -7.43 -14.18
CA ASP A 80 24.31 -8.82 -14.64
C ASP A 80 23.15 -9.54 -13.94
N TYR A 81 22.95 -9.31 -12.64
CA TYR A 81 21.85 -9.89 -11.88
C TYR A 81 20.48 -9.48 -12.43
N TYR A 82 20.27 -8.19 -12.68
CA TYR A 82 19.00 -7.65 -13.18
C TYR A 82 18.82 -7.89 -14.68
N GLU A 83 19.91 -8.06 -15.42
CA GLU A 83 19.83 -8.44 -16.84
C GLU A 83 19.39 -9.90 -16.99
N ALA A 84 19.88 -10.80 -16.13
CA ALA A 84 19.49 -12.21 -16.13
C ALA A 84 17.98 -12.43 -15.90
N THR A 85 17.32 -11.51 -15.18
CA THR A 85 15.87 -11.57 -14.91
C THR A 85 15.05 -10.67 -15.85
N GLY A 86 15.69 -9.98 -16.81
CA GLY A 86 15.04 -9.00 -17.69
C GLY A 86 14.70 -7.66 -17.00
N ARG A 87 14.79 -7.59 -15.67
CA ARG A 87 14.39 -6.43 -14.87
C ARG A 87 15.27 -5.22 -15.05
N TRP A 88 16.48 -5.36 -15.60
CA TRP A 88 17.28 -4.20 -16.01
C TRP A 88 16.50 -3.27 -16.96
N THR A 89 15.69 -3.85 -17.84
CA THR A 89 14.86 -3.12 -18.81
C THR A 89 13.45 -2.89 -18.27
N GLU A 90 12.80 -3.93 -17.74
CA GLU A 90 11.39 -3.86 -17.29
C GLU A 90 11.17 -2.83 -16.17
N TYR A 91 12.15 -2.62 -15.28
CA TYR A 91 12.03 -1.66 -14.17
C TYR A 91 12.01 -0.19 -14.63
N GLY A 92 12.37 0.08 -15.89
CA GLY A 92 12.28 1.40 -16.52
C GLY A 92 13.11 2.48 -15.83
N ASP A 93 12.56 3.69 -15.76
CA ASP A 93 13.22 4.88 -15.23
C ASP A 93 13.29 4.92 -13.71
N THR A 94 12.54 4.05 -13.01
CA THR A 94 12.60 3.97 -11.54
C THR A 94 13.90 3.35 -11.02
N LEU A 95 14.69 2.74 -11.91
CA LEU A 95 15.97 2.13 -11.58
C LEU A 95 17.12 3.16 -11.66
N PHE A 96 17.74 3.45 -10.52
CA PHE A 96 19.00 4.20 -10.51
C PHE A 96 20.11 3.38 -11.15
N ARG A 97 20.67 3.90 -12.26
CA ARG A 97 21.79 3.30 -12.99
C ARG A 97 23.02 4.20 -12.86
N LEU A 98 24.18 3.60 -12.71
CA LEU A 98 25.45 4.30 -12.63
C LEU A 98 26.56 3.51 -13.31
N LYS A 99 27.65 4.19 -13.65
CA LYS A 99 28.88 3.58 -14.16
C LYS A 99 30.02 3.79 -13.19
N ASP A 100 30.83 2.76 -12.99
CA ASP A 100 32.07 2.90 -12.24
C ASP A 100 33.16 3.62 -13.08
N ARG A 101 34.33 3.86 -12.47
CA ARG A 101 35.45 4.53 -13.16
C ARG A 101 36.03 3.74 -14.34
N LYS A 102 35.73 2.44 -14.45
CA LYS A 102 36.14 1.56 -15.55
C LYS A 102 35.07 1.44 -16.64
N GLY A 103 33.90 2.07 -16.44
CA GLY A 103 32.77 2.06 -17.37
C GLY A 103 31.80 0.89 -17.17
N ALA A 104 31.99 0.06 -16.14
CA ALA A 104 31.11 -1.05 -15.82
C ALA A 104 29.77 -0.54 -15.26
N ASP A 105 28.67 -1.19 -15.67
CA ASP A 105 27.31 -0.81 -15.31
C ASP A 105 26.91 -1.40 -13.95
N TYR A 106 26.36 -0.52 -13.10
CA TYR A 106 25.81 -0.86 -11.80
C TYR A 106 24.44 -0.20 -11.63
N LEU A 107 23.72 -0.67 -10.62
CA LEU A 107 22.49 -0.08 -10.13
C LEU A 107 22.56 0.12 -8.61
N LEU A 108 21.72 1.01 -8.10
CA LEU A 108 21.37 1.02 -6.68
C LEU A 108 20.13 0.17 -6.47
N GLY A 109 20.21 -0.84 -5.60
CA GLY A 109 19.19 -1.87 -5.43
C GLY A 109 17.83 -1.31 -4.99
N PRO A 110 16.77 -1.42 -5.82
CA PRO A 110 15.41 -1.09 -5.42
C PRO A 110 14.72 -2.21 -4.62
N THR A 111 15.24 -3.43 -4.75
CA THR A 111 14.87 -4.70 -4.09
C THR A 111 15.93 -5.77 -4.46
N HIS A 112 15.84 -6.99 -3.94
CA HIS A 112 16.96 -7.95 -3.93
C HIS A 112 16.58 -9.41 -4.30
N GLU A 113 15.47 -9.64 -5.02
CA GLU A 113 15.06 -11.00 -5.42
C GLU A 113 16.22 -11.79 -6.07
N GLU A 114 16.97 -11.15 -6.97
CA GLU A 114 18.11 -11.74 -7.68
C GLU A 114 19.22 -12.21 -6.73
N LEU A 115 19.61 -11.36 -5.76
CA LEU A 115 20.75 -11.65 -4.88
C LEU A 115 20.42 -12.71 -3.84
N PHE A 116 19.19 -12.71 -3.31
CA PHE A 116 18.75 -13.79 -2.43
C PHE A 116 18.69 -15.12 -3.18
N THR A 117 18.19 -15.12 -4.43
CA THR A 117 18.15 -16.33 -5.27
C THR A 117 19.56 -16.86 -5.54
N ASP A 118 20.49 -15.98 -5.93
CA ASP A 118 21.89 -16.35 -6.20
C ASP A 118 22.60 -16.90 -4.96
N MET A 119 22.39 -16.26 -3.80
CA MET A 119 22.99 -16.70 -2.54
C MET A 119 22.49 -18.09 -2.13
N VAL A 120 21.18 -18.35 -2.19
CA VAL A 120 20.64 -19.67 -1.88
C VAL A 120 21.13 -20.72 -2.87
N LYS A 121 21.20 -20.38 -4.17
CA LYS A 121 21.74 -21.26 -5.21
C LYS A 121 23.19 -21.66 -4.94
N GLY A 122 24.02 -20.72 -4.46
CA GLY A 122 25.43 -20.97 -4.17
C GLY A 122 25.66 -21.92 -3.00
N GLU A 123 24.75 -21.91 -2.02
CA GLU A 123 24.95 -22.62 -0.75
C GLU A 123 24.11 -23.91 -0.63
N TYR A 124 22.91 -23.95 -1.20
CA TYR A 124 21.93 -25.02 -0.94
C TYR A 124 21.75 -25.90 -2.18
N SER A 125 21.83 -27.22 -1.99
CA SER A 125 21.81 -28.19 -3.10
C SER A 125 20.94 -29.41 -2.86
N SER A 126 20.49 -29.65 -1.62
CA SER A 126 19.66 -30.79 -1.25
C SER A 126 18.28 -30.34 -0.81
N TYR A 127 17.26 -31.17 -1.03
CA TYR A 127 15.93 -30.92 -0.48
C TYR A 127 15.92 -30.74 1.05
N LYS A 128 16.92 -31.28 1.75
CA LYS A 128 17.07 -31.18 3.22
C LYS A 128 17.44 -29.78 3.70
N ASP A 129 17.94 -28.93 2.81
CA ASP A 129 18.32 -27.56 3.13
C ASP A 129 17.07 -26.63 3.17
N TYR A 130 15.92 -27.11 2.68
CA TYR A 130 14.67 -26.35 2.54
C TYR A 130 13.58 -26.86 3.51
N PRO A 131 12.64 -26.00 3.94
CA PRO A 131 12.49 -24.59 3.56
C PRO A 131 13.49 -23.67 4.28
N VAL A 132 13.80 -22.54 3.66
CA VAL A 132 14.61 -21.48 4.27
C VAL A 132 13.97 -20.13 4.03
N THR A 133 14.00 -19.27 5.07
CA THR A 133 13.55 -17.89 4.97
C THR A 133 14.67 -16.96 5.41
N LEU A 134 15.03 -16.04 4.53
CA LEU A 134 16.08 -15.06 4.75
C LEU A 134 15.48 -13.65 4.66
N TYR A 135 16.06 -12.69 5.35
CA TYR A 135 15.65 -11.29 5.25
C TYR A 135 16.80 -10.33 5.50
N GLN A 136 16.61 -9.07 5.17
CA GLN A 136 17.52 -7.98 5.54
C GLN A 136 16.71 -6.74 5.93
N ILE A 137 17.33 -5.84 6.70
CA ILE A 137 16.84 -4.47 6.89
C ILE A 137 17.87 -3.52 6.29
N GLN A 138 17.59 -3.01 5.09
CA GLN A 138 18.60 -2.35 4.25
C GLN A 138 17.99 -1.21 3.41
N THR A 139 18.82 -0.19 3.11
CA THR A 139 18.44 1.00 2.34
C THR A 139 18.23 0.71 0.86
N LYS A 140 17.02 0.95 0.38
CA LYS A 140 16.62 0.80 -1.01
C LYS A 140 16.62 2.14 -1.73
N TYR A 141 16.79 2.06 -3.06
CA TYR A 141 16.82 3.22 -3.94
C TYR A 141 15.83 3.04 -5.08
N ARG A 142 14.90 3.98 -5.25
CA ARG A 142 13.95 4.03 -6.36
C ARG A 142 13.88 5.46 -6.87
N ASP A 143 14.12 5.71 -8.15
CA ASP A 143 14.06 7.06 -8.72
C ASP A 143 12.59 7.46 -8.98
N GLU A 144 11.85 7.61 -7.89
CA GLU A 144 10.45 8.00 -7.91
C GLU A 144 10.28 9.32 -8.67
N ALA A 145 9.42 9.34 -9.69
CA ALA A 145 9.22 10.51 -10.54
C ALA A 145 8.64 11.70 -9.75
N ARG A 146 7.85 11.42 -8.71
CA ARG A 146 7.20 12.43 -7.86
C ARG A 146 7.34 12.07 -6.37
N PRO A 147 8.51 12.25 -5.76
CA PRO A 147 8.66 12.02 -4.34
C PRO A 147 7.91 13.11 -3.56
N ARG A 148 7.00 12.68 -2.68
CA ARG A 148 6.09 13.57 -1.94
C ARG A 148 5.82 13.03 -0.54
N ALA A 149 5.14 13.83 0.28
CA ALA A 149 4.70 13.43 1.62
C ALA A 149 5.84 13.00 2.57
N GLY A 150 7.00 13.67 2.49
CA GLY A 150 8.09 13.41 3.43
C GLY A 150 8.80 12.08 3.17
N ILE A 151 8.97 11.31 4.25
CA ILE A 151 9.56 9.96 4.24
C ILE A 151 8.54 8.86 3.89
N LEU A 152 7.26 9.21 3.61
CA LEU A 152 6.28 8.23 3.13
C LEU A 152 6.64 7.73 1.72
N ARG A 153 7.04 8.64 0.83
CA ARG A 153 7.43 8.31 -0.55
C ARG A 153 8.78 8.95 -0.91
N GLY A 154 9.84 8.31 -0.42
CA GLY A 154 11.23 8.69 -0.69
C GLY A 154 11.84 7.99 -1.91
N ARG A 155 12.99 8.51 -2.35
CA ARG A 155 13.88 7.88 -3.34
C ARG A 155 14.98 7.03 -2.72
N GLU A 156 15.29 7.33 -1.47
CA GLU A 156 16.15 6.54 -0.59
C GLU A 156 15.36 6.25 0.69
N PHE A 157 15.21 4.97 1.04
CA PHE A 157 14.37 4.58 2.18
C PHE A 157 14.80 3.24 2.78
N LEU A 158 14.59 3.08 4.09
CA LEU A 158 14.87 1.83 4.79
C LEU A 158 13.69 0.87 4.64
N MET A 159 13.98 -0.36 4.20
CA MET A 159 13.02 -1.43 4.01
C MET A 159 13.54 -2.70 4.63
N LYS A 160 12.63 -3.47 5.23
CA LYS A 160 12.84 -4.89 5.47
C LYS A 160 12.35 -5.63 4.24
N ASP A 161 13.16 -6.44 3.61
CA ASP A 161 12.78 -7.34 2.53
C ASP A 161 13.20 -8.76 2.89
N SER A 162 12.31 -9.72 2.66
CA SER A 162 12.48 -11.12 3.02
C SER A 162 12.03 -12.01 1.88
N TYR A 163 12.66 -13.18 1.77
CA TYR A 163 12.41 -14.15 0.72
C TYR A 163 12.39 -15.55 1.33
N SER A 164 11.33 -16.30 1.04
CA SER A 164 11.22 -17.72 1.40
C SER A 164 11.52 -18.57 0.18
N PHE A 165 12.13 -19.73 0.42
CA PHE A 165 12.47 -20.72 -0.58
C PHE A 165 11.92 -22.06 -0.12
N ASP A 166 11.01 -22.60 -0.93
CA ASP A 166 10.18 -23.74 -0.58
C ASP A 166 10.26 -24.81 -1.67
N LEU A 167 10.15 -26.09 -1.27
CA LEU A 167 10.24 -27.23 -2.21
C LEU A 167 9.01 -27.36 -3.11
N ASP A 168 7.86 -26.91 -2.62
CA ASP A 168 6.57 -27.05 -3.28
C ASP A 168 5.64 -25.89 -2.93
N ASP A 169 4.53 -25.79 -3.66
CA ASP A 169 3.59 -24.68 -3.55
C ASP A 169 2.85 -24.68 -2.19
N ASP A 170 2.72 -25.84 -1.53
CA ASP A 170 2.15 -25.91 -0.18
C ASP A 170 3.13 -25.40 0.87
N GLY A 171 4.44 -25.58 0.67
CA GLY A 171 5.51 -24.92 1.41
C GLY A 171 5.43 -23.41 1.27
N LEU A 172 5.31 -22.92 0.03
CA LEU A 172 5.15 -21.48 -0.23
C LEU A 172 3.91 -20.90 0.47
N LYS A 173 2.76 -21.58 0.44
CA LYS A 173 1.56 -21.14 1.18
C LYS A 173 1.80 -21.07 2.69
N ARG A 174 2.52 -22.04 3.27
CA ARG A 174 2.88 -22.02 4.70
C ARG A 174 3.80 -20.85 5.02
N SER A 175 4.84 -20.64 4.22
CA SER A 175 5.76 -19.51 4.37
C SER A 175 5.01 -18.18 4.24
N TYR A 176 4.08 -18.07 3.29
CA TYR A 176 3.23 -16.90 3.11
C TYR A 176 2.38 -16.59 4.35
N GLU A 177 1.67 -17.57 4.91
CA GLU A 177 0.86 -17.36 6.11
C GLU A 177 1.73 -16.99 7.34
N GLN A 178 2.91 -17.62 7.50
CA GLN A 178 3.83 -17.27 8.58
C GLN A 178 4.28 -15.80 8.52
N HIS A 179 4.57 -15.30 7.31
CA HIS A 179 4.89 -13.88 7.10
C HIS A 179 3.68 -12.99 7.37
N ARG A 180 2.49 -13.38 6.91
CA ARG A 180 1.23 -12.67 7.14
C ARG A 180 0.98 -12.48 8.64
N GLU A 181 1.07 -13.54 9.43
CA GLU A 181 0.93 -13.46 10.89
C GLU A 181 2.04 -12.63 11.55
N ALA A 182 3.28 -12.76 11.10
CA ALA A 182 4.39 -11.96 11.62
C ALA A 182 4.21 -10.46 11.36
N TYR A 183 3.63 -10.08 10.22
CA TYR A 183 3.34 -8.69 9.88
C TYR A 183 2.20 -8.15 10.73
N ILE A 184 1.13 -8.93 10.94
CA ILE A 184 0.04 -8.57 11.85
C ILE A 184 0.61 -8.27 13.24
N ARG A 185 1.38 -9.20 13.82
CA ARG A 185 2.02 -9.00 15.14
C ARG A 185 2.94 -7.79 15.15
N THR A 186 3.72 -7.57 14.09
CA THR A 186 4.61 -6.40 13.95
C THR A 186 3.80 -5.10 14.04
N PHE A 187 2.73 -4.97 13.26
CA PHE A 187 1.93 -3.74 13.24
C PHE A 187 1.12 -3.54 14.51
N GLU A 188 0.61 -4.62 15.12
CA GLU A 188 -0.03 -4.58 16.45
C GLU A 188 0.94 -4.07 17.52
N ARG A 189 2.16 -4.61 17.58
CA ARG A 189 3.20 -4.17 18.54
C ARG A 189 3.64 -2.73 18.31
N LEU A 190 3.73 -2.31 17.05
CA LEU A 190 4.02 -0.91 16.71
C LEU A 190 2.84 0.02 17.04
N GLY A 191 1.62 -0.51 17.22
CA GLY A 191 0.41 0.27 17.44
C GLY A 191 -0.12 0.95 16.17
N ILE A 192 0.13 0.37 15.01
CA ILE A 192 -0.34 0.83 13.69
C ILE A 192 -1.63 0.10 13.33
N GLU A 193 -2.68 0.84 13.01
CA GLU A 193 -3.90 0.25 12.44
C GLU A 193 -3.66 -0.07 10.96
N VAL A 194 -3.97 -1.31 10.57
CA VAL A 194 -3.82 -1.80 9.20
C VAL A 194 -5.09 -2.48 8.70
N LYS A 195 -5.31 -2.41 7.38
CA LYS A 195 -6.24 -3.23 6.62
C LYS A 195 -5.42 -4.10 5.68
N ILE A 196 -5.68 -5.41 5.73
CA ILE A 196 -5.06 -6.37 4.82
C ILE A 196 -5.95 -6.40 3.57
N CYS A 197 -5.36 -5.98 2.46
CA CYS A 197 -6.03 -5.75 1.20
C CYS A 197 -5.58 -6.83 0.21
N PHE A 198 -6.52 -7.60 -0.35
CA PHE A 198 -6.17 -8.52 -1.43
C PHE A 198 -5.78 -7.74 -2.69
N ALA A 199 -4.65 -8.08 -3.28
CA ALA A 199 -4.12 -7.42 -4.47
C ALA A 199 -3.85 -8.43 -5.59
N THR A 200 -3.68 -7.94 -6.81
CA THR A 200 -3.17 -8.76 -7.92
C THR A 200 -1.63 -8.76 -7.87
N SER A 201 -1.00 -9.86 -8.27
CA SER A 201 0.47 -10.02 -8.16
C SER A 201 1.27 -9.17 -9.17
N GLY A 202 0.60 -8.62 -10.20
CA GLY A 202 1.19 -7.73 -11.20
C GLY A 202 2.50 -8.25 -11.82
N ALA A 203 3.41 -7.32 -12.14
CA ALA A 203 4.69 -7.58 -12.80
C ALA A 203 5.70 -8.39 -11.96
N MET A 204 5.49 -8.48 -10.64
CA MET A 204 6.34 -9.31 -9.76
C MET A 204 6.13 -10.80 -10.03
N GLY A 205 5.01 -11.20 -10.65
CA GLY A 205 4.61 -12.58 -10.87
C GLY A 205 4.05 -13.22 -9.59
N GLY A 206 3.22 -14.26 -9.74
CA GLY A 206 2.68 -15.00 -8.60
C GLY A 206 1.17 -15.17 -8.56
N SER A 207 0.70 -16.08 -7.69
CA SER A 207 -0.72 -16.48 -7.58
C SER A 207 -1.51 -15.78 -6.47
N ALA A 208 -0.83 -15.20 -5.47
CA ALA A 208 -1.45 -14.50 -4.35
C ALA A 208 -0.59 -13.31 -3.87
N SER A 209 -1.27 -12.22 -3.52
CA SER A 209 -0.68 -10.93 -3.15
C SER A 209 -1.57 -10.23 -2.12
N GLU A 210 -1.00 -9.76 -1.02
CA GLU A 210 -1.70 -8.99 0.02
C GLU A 210 -0.90 -7.74 0.38
N GLU A 211 -1.58 -6.59 0.38
CA GLU A 211 -1.06 -5.30 0.81
C GLU A 211 -1.54 -4.99 2.23
N PHE A 212 -0.64 -4.48 3.06
CA PHE A 212 -0.94 -4.00 4.39
C PHE A 212 -1.07 -2.48 4.31
N LEU A 213 -2.29 -1.99 4.26
CA LEU A 213 -2.62 -0.58 4.10
C LEU A 213 -2.92 0.04 5.47
N ALA A 214 -2.20 1.08 5.85
CA ALA A 214 -2.54 1.91 6.99
C ALA A 214 -3.60 2.95 6.57
N PRO A 215 -4.85 2.89 7.08
CA PRO A 215 -5.90 3.82 6.67
C PRO A 215 -5.48 5.27 6.93
N SER A 216 -5.61 6.12 5.91
CA SER A 216 -5.31 7.54 6.02
C SER A 216 -5.98 8.32 4.88
N PRO A 217 -6.64 9.47 5.17
CA PRO A 217 -7.17 10.36 4.13
C PRO A 217 -6.11 10.87 3.15
N THR A 218 -4.85 10.95 3.59
CA THR A 218 -3.69 11.37 2.78
C THR A 218 -3.00 10.20 2.08
N GLY A 219 -3.49 8.96 2.27
CA GLY A 219 -2.97 7.76 1.63
C GLY A 219 -3.02 7.84 0.11
N GLU A 220 -2.01 7.30 -0.57
CA GLU A 220 -1.95 7.36 -2.04
C GLU A 220 -2.73 6.22 -2.69
N ASP A 221 -2.80 5.08 -1.99
CA ASP A 221 -3.47 3.88 -2.45
C ASP A 221 -4.96 4.00 -2.16
N THR A 222 -5.76 3.61 -3.15
CA THR A 222 -7.21 3.55 -3.05
C THR A 222 -7.61 2.09 -3.07
N PHE A 223 -8.40 1.67 -2.10
CA PHE A 223 -8.85 0.29 -2.00
C PHE A 223 -10.34 0.23 -1.69
N VAL A 224 -10.93 -0.90 -2.02
CA VAL A 224 -12.34 -1.17 -1.77
C VAL A 224 -12.46 -1.87 -0.44
N ALA A 225 -13.35 -1.41 0.43
CA ALA A 225 -13.54 -1.99 1.75
C ALA A 225 -15.01 -2.25 2.07
N CYS A 226 -15.27 -3.20 2.98
CA CYS A 226 -16.57 -3.44 3.57
C CYS A 226 -16.47 -3.26 5.08
N HIS A 227 -17.02 -2.16 5.60
CA HIS A 227 -16.99 -1.88 7.03
C HIS A 227 -17.88 -2.83 7.87
N ASN A 228 -18.75 -3.61 7.24
CA ASN A 228 -19.59 -4.60 7.92
C ASN A 228 -18.86 -5.92 8.20
N CYS A 229 -18.11 -6.45 7.24
CA CYS A 229 -17.47 -7.77 7.37
C CYS A 229 -15.93 -7.75 7.32
N GLY A 230 -15.31 -6.58 7.15
CA GLY A 230 -13.85 -6.42 7.13
C GLY A 230 -13.17 -6.79 5.81
N TYR A 231 -13.93 -7.10 4.76
CA TYR A 231 -13.38 -7.35 3.42
C TYR A 231 -12.63 -6.11 2.92
N ALA A 232 -11.43 -6.28 2.37
CA ALA A 232 -10.68 -5.23 1.71
C ALA A 232 -9.90 -5.81 0.52
N ALA A 233 -9.94 -5.12 -0.62
CA ALA A 233 -9.25 -5.52 -1.84
C ALA A 233 -8.97 -4.32 -2.74
N ASN A 234 -7.91 -4.39 -3.54
CA ASN A 234 -7.69 -3.43 -4.61
C ASN A 234 -8.81 -3.59 -5.65
N ALA A 235 -9.10 -2.51 -6.37
CA ALA A 235 -10.17 -2.53 -7.35
C ALA A 235 -9.99 -3.69 -8.34
N GLU A 236 -8.79 -4.07 -8.75
CA GLU A 236 -8.56 -5.18 -9.68
C GLU A 236 -8.93 -6.56 -9.12
N ALA A 237 -8.99 -6.73 -7.80
CA ALA A 237 -9.25 -7.99 -7.13
C ALA A 237 -10.70 -8.16 -6.63
N VAL A 238 -11.56 -7.14 -6.80
CA VAL A 238 -12.97 -7.21 -6.36
C VAL A 238 -13.80 -7.96 -7.38
N THR A 239 -14.42 -9.06 -6.95
CA THR A 239 -15.46 -9.75 -7.72
C THR A 239 -16.81 -9.08 -7.54
N THR A 240 -17.58 -8.99 -8.62
CA THR A 240 -18.92 -8.42 -8.64
C THR A 240 -19.96 -9.53 -8.42
N PRO A 241 -20.76 -9.49 -7.34
CA PRO A 241 -21.85 -10.45 -7.16
C PRO A 241 -22.88 -10.32 -8.27
N ALA A 242 -23.10 -11.40 -9.02
CA ALA A 242 -24.15 -11.46 -10.02
C ALA A 242 -25.53 -11.36 -9.33
N PRO A 243 -26.41 -10.43 -9.75
CA PRO A 243 -27.79 -10.41 -9.30
C PRO A 243 -28.54 -11.68 -9.72
N ALA A 244 -29.69 -11.95 -9.08
CA ALA A 244 -30.59 -12.99 -9.56
C ALA A 244 -31.14 -12.64 -10.95
N ALA A 245 -31.30 -13.67 -11.80
CA ALA A 245 -31.97 -13.51 -13.09
C ALA A 245 -33.37 -12.90 -12.90
N ARG A 246 -33.76 -12.01 -13.84
CA ARG A 246 -35.05 -11.32 -13.77
C ARG A 246 -36.08 -12.12 -14.56
N THR A 247 -37.26 -12.31 -13.96
CA THR A 247 -38.40 -12.99 -14.59
C THR A 247 -39.55 -12.00 -14.81
N GLY A 248 -40.33 -12.20 -15.86
CA GLY A 248 -41.47 -11.35 -16.22
C GLY A 248 -41.53 -11.03 -17.70
N GLU A 249 -42.72 -10.66 -18.18
CA GLU A 249 -42.88 -10.15 -19.55
C GLU A 249 -42.18 -8.80 -19.70
N ARG A 250 -41.59 -8.60 -20.88
CA ARG A 250 -40.87 -7.39 -21.27
C ARG A 250 -41.39 -6.96 -22.63
N GLU A 251 -41.35 -5.65 -22.86
CA GLU A 251 -41.70 -5.11 -24.17
C GLU A 251 -40.81 -5.74 -25.27
N PRO A 252 -41.35 -5.92 -26.49
CA PRO A 252 -40.54 -6.35 -27.62
C PRO A 252 -39.43 -5.34 -27.92
N LEU A 253 -38.28 -5.85 -28.37
CA LEU A 253 -37.18 -5.00 -28.85
C LEU A 253 -37.70 -4.03 -29.91
N LYS A 254 -37.32 -2.76 -29.77
CA LYS A 254 -37.69 -1.70 -30.71
C LYS A 254 -36.48 -0.84 -31.05
N VAL A 255 -36.26 -0.58 -32.35
CA VAL A 255 -35.22 0.34 -32.81
C VAL A 255 -35.82 1.75 -32.92
N LEU A 256 -35.12 2.74 -32.36
CA LEU A 256 -35.51 4.15 -32.35
C LEU A 256 -34.43 5.01 -33.01
N ASP A 257 -34.86 6.11 -33.62
CA ASP A 257 -33.97 7.12 -34.17
C ASP A 257 -33.39 7.99 -33.04
N THR A 258 -32.07 7.99 -32.93
CA THR A 258 -31.26 8.71 -31.94
C THR A 258 -30.08 9.41 -32.63
N PRO A 259 -30.33 10.33 -33.57
CA PRO A 259 -29.25 11.04 -34.25
C PRO A 259 -28.49 11.93 -33.27
N ASN A 260 -27.17 12.07 -33.48
CA ASN A 260 -26.32 12.99 -32.71
C ASN A 260 -26.25 12.71 -31.19
N THR A 261 -26.33 11.45 -30.77
CA THR A 261 -26.18 11.03 -29.37
C THR A 261 -24.84 10.29 -29.12
N PRO A 262 -23.68 10.96 -29.18
CA PRO A 262 -22.37 10.29 -29.08
C PRO A 262 -21.99 9.83 -27.66
N THR A 263 -22.80 10.16 -26.65
CA THR A 263 -22.54 9.85 -25.24
C THR A 263 -23.77 9.24 -24.60
N ILE A 264 -23.58 8.52 -23.48
CA ILE A 264 -24.71 7.99 -22.70
C ILE A 264 -25.63 9.11 -22.21
N GLU A 265 -25.07 10.23 -21.76
CA GLU A 265 -25.87 11.39 -21.32
C GLU A 265 -26.75 11.93 -22.45
N THR A 266 -26.17 12.19 -23.63
CA THR A 266 -26.96 12.69 -24.76
C THR A 266 -27.98 11.68 -25.27
N LEU A 267 -27.71 10.37 -25.17
CA LEU A 267 -28.66 9.31 -25.50
C LEU A 267 -29.84 9.28 -24.53
N VAL A 268 -29.58 9.28 -23.23
CA VAL A 268 -30.61 9.26 -22.18
C VAL A 268 -31.51 10.49 -22.29
N ASN A 269 -30.92 11.67 -22.46
CA ASN A 269 -31.69 12.91 -22.64
C ASN A 269 -32.59 12.84 -23.87
N HIS A 270 -32.05 12.42 -25.02
CA HIS A 270 -32.83 12.29 -26.26
C HIS A 270 -33.99 11.31 -26.11
N LEU A 271 -33.75 10.13 -25.54
CA LEU A 271 -34.78 9.11 -25.37
C LEU A 271 -35.88 9.53 -24.38
N ASN A 272 -35.52 10.25 -23.33
CA ASN A 272 -36.49 10.80 -22.39
C ASN A 272 -37.32 11.93 -23.02
N ASP A 273 -36.68 12.86 -23.73
CA ASP A 273 -37.36 14.01 -24.34
C ASP A 273 -38.23 13.62 -25.53
N ALA A 274 -37.71 12.76 -26.43
CA ALA A 274 -38.39 12.41 -27.67
C ALA A 274 -39.36 11.23 -27.53
N HIS A 275 -39.15 10.34 -26.54
CA HIS A 275 -39.92 9.10 -26.41
C HIS A 275 -40.52 8.88 -25.02
N GLY A 276 -40.22 9.73 -24.03
CA GLY A 276 -40.85 9.66 -22.70
C GLY A 276 -40.52 8.40 -21.91
N LEU A 277 -39.36 7.78 -22.14
CA LEU A 277 -39.01 6.47 -21.55
C LEU A 277 -38.70 6.52 -20.05
N GLY A 278 -38.30 7.67 -19.51
CA GLY A 278 -37.99 7.84 -18.09
C GLY A 278 -36.78 7.03 -17.61
N ILE A 279 -35.83 6.77 -18.50
CA ILE A 279 -34.63 5.96 -18.24
C ILE A 279 -33.48 6.81 -17.68
N THR A 280 -32.52 6.12 -17.08
CA THR A 280 -31.26 6.67 -16.59
C THR A 280 -30.08 6.02 -17.32
N ALA A 281 -28.85 6.51 -17.07
CA ALA A 281 -27.65 5.89 -17.61
C ALA A 281 -27.51 4.40 -17.23
N ALA A 282 -28.00 4.01 -16.05
CA ALA A 282 -27.95 2.63 -15.56
C ALA A 282 -28.87 1.67 -16.32
N ASP A 283 -29.82 2.19 -17.10
CA ASP A 283 -30.70 1.41 -17.98
C ASP A 283 -30.11 1.21 -19.38
N THR A 284 -28.93 1.79 -19.64
CA THR A 284 -28.21 1.65 -20.91
C THR A 284 -27.09 0.63 -20.81
N LEU A 285 -26.72 -0.02 -21.92
CA LEU A 285 -25.61 -0.97 -22.02
C LEU A 285 -24.58 -0.44 -23.01
N LYS A 286 -23.43 -0.02 -22.49
CA LYS A 286 -22.29 0.51 -23.24
C LYS A 286 -21.44 -0.66 -23.74
N ASN A 287 -21.21 -0.71 -25.06
CA ASN A 287 -20.34 -1.71 -25.69
C ASN A 287 -18.98 -1.08 -26.03
N VAL A 288 -17.95 -1.50 -25.33
CA VAL A 288 -16.57 -1.01 -25.51
C VAL A 288 -15.78 -2.07 -26.28
N VAL A 289 -15.17 -1.65 -27.39
CA VAL A 289 -14.32 -2.53 -28.21
C VAL A 289 -12.88 -2.38 -27.74
N VAL A 290 -12.20 -3.51 -27.52
CA VAL A 290 -10.77 -3.57 -27.18
C VAL A 290 -10.04 -4.57 -28.06
N LYS A 291 -8.74 -4.38 -28.22
CA LYS A 291 -7.83 -5.40 -28.75
C LYS A 291 -7.20 -6.12 -27.58
N VAL A 292 -7.05 -7.44 -27.67
CA VAL A 292 -6.31 -8.22 -26.67
C VAL A 292 -5.07 -8.78 -27.34
N VAL A 293 -3.90 -8.39 -26.83
CA VAL A 293 -2.60 -8.88 -27.29
C VAL A 293 -2.12 -9.93 -26.31
N THR A 294 -1.97 -11.17 -26.77
CA THR A 294 -1.52 -12.28 -25.92
C THR A 294 -0.13 -12.72 -26.33
N PRO A 295 0.82 -12.88 -25.38
CA PRO A 295 2.16 -13.37 -25.68
C PRO A 295 2.14 -14.69 -26.45
N GLY A 296 2.88 -14.75 -27.57
CA GLY A 296 2.95 -15.93 -28.44
C GLY A 296 1.82 -16.06 -29.46
N VAL A 297 0.80 -15.19 -29.41
CA VAL A 297 -0.26 -15.11 -30.43
C VAL A 297 0.09 -14.00 -31.42
N LYS A 298 0.09 -14.32 -32.73
CA LYS A 298 0.53 -13.39 -33.78
C LYS A 298 -0.46 -12.25 -34.04
N GLU A 299 -1.75 -12.55 -34.03
CA GLU A 299 -2.80 -11.58 -34.34
C GLU A 299 -3.59 -11.24 -33.07
N PRO A 300 -3.81 -9.95 -32.77
CA PRO A 300 -4.60 -9.55 -31.62
C PRO A 300 -6.06 -9.98 -31.77
N GLU A 301 -6.67 -10.42 -30.67
CA GLU A 301 -8.10 -10.76 -30.62
C GLU A 301 -8.93 -9.47 -30.51
N THR A 302 -10.06 -9.41 -31.21
CA THR A 302 -11.05 -8.35 -31.01
C THR A 302 -12.07 -8.82 -29.98
N LEU A 303 -12.21 -8.05 -28.89
CA LEU A 303 -13.13 -8.33 -27.80
C LEU A 303 -14.06 -7.12 -27.62
N ILE A 304 -15.36 -7.38 -27.44
CA ILE A 304 -16.33 -6.37 -27.05
C ILE A 304 -16.81 -6.64 -25.64
N ILE A 305 -16.87 -5.59 -24.82
CA ILE A 305 -17.24 -5.64 -23.42
C ILE A 305 -18.50 -4.82 -23.20
N GLY A 306 -19.57 -5.44 -22.73
CA GLY A 306 -20.81 -4.78 -22.35
C GLY A 306 -20.81 -4.39 -20.87
N VAL A 307 -20.88 -3.10 -20.56
CA VAL A 307 -21.00 -2.59 -19.17
C VAL A 307 -22.23 -1.69 -19.02
N PRO A 308 -22.86 -1.64 -17.83
CA PRO A 308 -23.91 -0.65 -17.55
C PRO A 308 -23.42 0.75 -17.92
N GLY A 309 -24.23 1.52 -18.63
CA GLY A 309 -23.79 2.78 -19.22
C GLY A 309 -23.61 3.92 -18.22
N ASP A 310 -24.06 3.74 -16.98
CA ASP A 310 -23.65 4.59 -15.88
C ASP A 310 -22.20 4.33 -15.47
N ARG A 311 -21.53 3.26 -15.91
CA ARG A 311 -20.14 2.91 -15.55
C ARG A 311 -19.16 3.06 -16.71
N GLU A 312 -17.88 3.15 -16.36
CA GLU A 312 -16.77 3.09 -17.29
C GLU A 312 -16.01 1.76 -17.18
N VAL A 313 -15.29 1.40 -18.25
CA VAL A 313 -14.34 0.29 -18.23
C VAL A 313 -13.07 0.74 -17.51
N ASP A 314 -12.76 0.07 -16.40
CA ASP A 314 -11.49 0.18 -15.71
C ASP A 314 -10.47 -0.77 -16.36
N PHE A 315 -9.51 -0.19 -17.08
CA PHE A 315 -8.51 -0.97 -17.81
C PHE A 315 -7.62 -1.83 -16.91
N LYS A 316 -7.44 -1.46 -15.63
CA LYS A 316 -6.65 -2.28 -14.69
C LYS A 316 -7.40 -3.54 -14.29
N ARG A 317 -8.71 -3.41 -14.00
CA ARG A 317 -9.60 -4.57 -13.77
C ARG A 317 -9.66 -5.47 -15.01
N LEU A 318 -9.76 -4.86 -16.19
CA LEU A 318 -9.78 -5.57 -17.45
C LEU A 318 -8.48 -6.35 -17.71
N GLU A 319 -7.32 -5.71 -17.51
CA GLU A 319 -6.01 -6.33 -17.66
C GLU A 319 -5.84 -7.52 -16.70
N ALA A 320 -6.22 -7.35 -15.43
CA ALA A 320 -6.20 -8.43 -14.45
C ALA A 320 -7.10 -9.62 -14.86
N SER A 321 -8.26 -9.34 -15.46
CA SER A 321 -9.20 -10.37 -15.93
C SER A 321 -8.76 -11.10 -17.20
N LEU A 322 -7.91 -10.47 -18.01
CA LEU A 322 -7.46 -10.99 -19.30
C LEU A 322 -6.08 -11.66 -19.24
N ALA A 323 -5.35 -11.51 -18.13
CA ALA A 323 -3.99 -12.05 -17.97
C ALA A 323 -3.89 -13.53 -18.42
N PRO A 324 -2.89 -13.89 -19.26
CA PRO A 324 -1.75 -13.09 -19.70
C PRO A 324 -2.00 -12.17 -20.92
N GLY A 325 -3.23 -12.03 -21.39
CA GLY A 325 -3.60 -11.10 -22.46
C GLY A 325 -3.66 -9.65 -21.98
N GLU A 326 -3.13 -8.74 -22.79
CA GLU A 326 -3.08 -7.31 -22.49
C GLU A 326 -4.14 -6.54 -23.30
N PRO A 327 -5.06 -5.81 -22.64
CA PRO A 327 -6.02 -4.98 -23.34
C PRO A 327 -5.36 -3.72 -23.91
N ALA A 328 -5.66 -3.42 -25.17
CA ALA A 328 -5.24 -2.21 -25.85
C ALA A 328 -6.44 -1.48 -26.45
N ILE A 329 -6.33 -0.15 -26.53
CA ILE A 329 -7.35 0.71 -27.12
C ILE A 329 -7.58 0.31 -28.59
N PHE A 330 -8.85 0.18 -28.98
CA PHE A 330 -9.26 -0.08 -30.35
C PHE A 330 -9.32 1.24 -31.14
N GLU A 331 -8.48 1.38 -32.14
CA GLU A 331 -8.27 2.62 -32.89
C GLU A 331 -9.06 2.65 -34.21
N ALA A 332 -9.07 3.80 -34.89
CA ALA A 332 -9.79 3.98 -36.15
C ALA A 332 -9.34 2.99 -37.26
N ALA A 333 -8.06 2.64 -37.29
CA ALA A 333 -7.52 1.67 -38.24
C ALA A 333 -8.05 0.24 -37.99
N ASP A 334 -8.35 -0.09 -36.73
CA ASP A 334 -8.92 -1.39 -36.37
C ASP A 334 -10.40 -1.44 -36.76
N PHE A 335 -11.16 -0.34 -36.54
CA PHE A 335 -12.54 -0.23 -37.03
C PHE A 335 -12.66 -0.43 -38.54
N ALA A 336 -11.67 0.04 -39.32
CA ALA A 336 -11.65 -0.19 -40.76
C ALA A 336 -11.55 -1.68 -41.15
N ARG A 337 -11.01 -2.54 -40.28
CA ARG A 337 -10.95 -4.00 -40.47
C ARG A 337 -12.25 -4.71 -40.07
N HIS A 338 -13.13 -4.03 -39.34
CA HIS A 338 -14.41 -4.55 -38.88
C HIS A 338 -15.56 -3.65 -39.39
N PRO A 339 -15.86 -3.65 -40.70
CA PRO A 339 -16.89 -2.78 -41.29
C PRO A 339 -18.30 -3.06 -40.75
N GLY A 340 -18.51 -4.23 -40.13
CA GLY A 340 -19.74 -4.58 -39.44
C GLY A 340 -19.94 -3.87 -38.10
N LEU A 341 -18.96 -3.14 -37.56
CA LEU A 341 -19.09 -2.39 -36.30
C LEU A 341 -19.36 -0.91 -36.55
N VAL A 342 -20.56 -0.44 -36.19
CA VAL A 342 -20.93 0.97 -36.34
C VAL A 342 -20.56 1.75 -35.10
N ARG A 343 -19.42 2.47 -35.16
CA ARG A 343 -18.91 3.28 -34.03
C ARG A 343 -19.99 4.22 -33.46
N GLY A 344 -20.17 4.18 -32.14
CA GLY A 344 -21.18 4.97 -31.43
C GLY A 344 -22.58 4.35 -31.40
N TYR A 345 -22.82 3.28 -32.17
CA TYR A 345 -24.10 2.59 -32.25
C TYR A 345 -23.94 1.06 -32.16
N ILE A 346 -22.82 0.57 -31.66
CA ILE A 346 -22.56 -0.88 -31.53
C ILE A 346 -23.53 -1.49 -30.50
N GLY A 347 -24.18 -2.58 -30.91
CA GLY A 347 -25.11 -3.34 -30.07
C GLY A 347 -24.80 -4.84 -30.07
N PRO A 348 -25.20 -5.58 -29.02
CA PRO A 348 -24.89 -6.99 -28.87
C PRO A 348 -25.65 -7.92 -29.83
N GLN A 349 -26.71 -7.43 -30.49
CA GLN A 349 -27.64 -8.21 -31.31
C GLN A 349 -26.96 -8.88 -32.51
N VAL A 350 -25.92 -8.25 -33.06
CA VAL A 350 -25.23 -8.72 -34.28
C VAL A 350 -23.88 -9.37 -34.01
N LEU A 351 -23.36 -9.30 -32.78
CA LEU A 351 -21.96 -9.64 -32.49
C LEU A 351 -21.64 -11.12 -32.72
N LYS A 352 -22.61 -12.00 -32.42
CA LYS A 352 -22.50 -13.43 -32.68
C LYS A 352 -22.38 -13.74 -34.18
N GLU A 353 -23.14 -13.04 -35.02
CA GLU A 353 -23.10 -13.20 -36.47
C GLU A 353 -21.78 -12.68 -37.06
N LEU A 354 -21.22 -11.63 -36.44
CA LEU A 354 -19.90 -11.09 -36.78
C LEU A 354 -18.73 -11.96 -36.27
N GLY A 355 -19.01 -13.00 -35.47
CA GLY A 355 -17.99 -13.87 -34.88
C GLY A 355 -17.07 -13.16 -33.90
N ILE A 356 -17.54 -12.08 -33.27
CA ILE A 356 -16.76 -11.30 -32.31
C ILE A 356 -17.14 -11.75 -30.90
N ARG A 357 -16.12 -12.06 -30.10
CA ARG A 357 -16.32 -12.44 -28.69
C ARG A 357 -16.92 -11.28 -27.90
N TYR A 358 -17.97 -11.57 -27.15
CA TYR A 358 -18.70 -10.60 -26.36
C TYR A 358 -18.79 -11.03 -24.90
N LEU A 359 -18.12 -10.29 -24.03
CA LEU A 359 -18.18 -10.49 -22.58
C LEU A 359 -18.94 -9.33 -21.94
N VAL A 360 -19.62 -9.58 -20.82
CA VAL A 360 -20.41 -8.54 -20.13
C VAL A 360 -20.05 -8.41 -18.66
N ASP A 361 -20.35 -7.27 -18.06
CA ASP A 361 -20.29 -7.09 -16.61
C ASP A 361 -21.17 -8.14 -15.89
N PRO A 362 -20.77 -8.68 -14.73
CA PRO A 362 -21.57 -9.67 -14.00
C PRO A 362 -22.98 -9.19 -13.60
N ARG A 363 -23.25 -7.88 -13.62
CA ARG A 363 -24.61 -7.32 -13.41
C ARG A 363 -25.56 -7.56 -14.59
N VAL A 364 -25.04 -7.90 -15.77
CA VAL A 364 -25.82 -8.22 -16.97
C VAL A 364 -26.19 -9.70 -16.92
N VAL A 365 -27.28 -10.01 -16.22
CA VAL A 365 -27.83 -11.36 -16.08
C VAL A 365 -29.07 -11.56 -16.95
N ASP A 366 -29.46 -12.82 -17.16
CA ASP A 366 -30.66 -13.16 -17.93
C ASP A 366 -31.90 -12.38 -17.45
N GLY A 367 -32.65 -11.83 -18.40
CA GLY A 367 -33.86 -11.04 -18.16
C GLY A 367 -33.61 -9.56 -17.80
N THR A 368 -32.36 -9.12 -17.70
CA THR A 368 -32.05 -7.68 -17.64
C THR A 368 -32.38 -7.02 -18.98
N GLU A 369 -32.98 -5.83 -18.90
CA GLU A 369 -33.42 -5.04 -20.06
C GLU A 369 -32.52 -3.81 -20.20
N TRP A 370 -32.15 -3.49 -21.44
CA TRP A 370 -31.17 -2.46 -21.75
C TRP A 370 -31.57 -1.62 -22.96
N VAL A 371 -31.09 -0.38 -22.95
CA VAL A 371 -30.95 0.46 -24.13
C VAL A 371 -29.52 0.37 -24.64
N THR A 372 -29.32 0.03 -25.90
CA THR A 372 -27.98 -0.14 -26.48
C THR A 372 -27.98 0.18 -27.96
N GLY A 373 -26.81 0.20 -28.60
CA GLY A 373 -26.72 0.47 -30.03
C GLY A 373 -27.57 -0.51 -30.86
N ALA A 374 -28.07 -0.08 -32.01
CA ALA A 374 -28.77 -0.96 -32.97
C ALA A 374 -27.84 -1.48 -34.07
N ASN A 375 -26.55 -1.17 -33.99
CA ASN A 375 -25.54 -1.34 -35.05
C ASN A 375 -25.93 -0.67 -36.38
N GLU A 376 -26.68 0.43 -36.29
CA GLU A 376 -27.09 1.28 -37.41
C GLU A 376 -26.76 2.75 -37.09
N PRO A 377 -26.20 3.53 -38.03
CA PRO A 377 -25.89 4.93 -37.77
C PRO A 377 -27.13 5.72 -37.34
N GLY A 378 -27.03 6.39 -36.20
CA GLY A 378 -28.10 7.25 -35.68
C GLY A 378 -29.23 6.50 -34.99
N LYS A 379 -29.07 5.22 -34.64
CA LYS A 379 -30.14 4.43 -34.02
C LYS A 379 -29.69 3.60 -32.83
N HIS A 380 -30.55 3.53 -31.82
CA HIS A 380 -30.41 2.65 -30.67
C HIS A 380 -31.62 1.73 -30.55
N ALA A 381 -31.39 0.53 -30.01
CA ALA A 381 -32.44 -0.40 -29.66
C ALA A 381 -32.80 -0.23 -28.17
N VAL A 382 -34.10 -0.20 -27.90
CA VAL A 382 -34.67 -0.19 -26.55
C VAL A 382 -35.36 -1.53 -26.28
N HIS A 383 -35.59 -1.81 -25.00
CA HIS A 383 -36.14 -3.08 -24.53
C HIS A 383 -35.30 -4.30 -24.93
N VAL A 384 -33.98 -4.15 -25.02
CA VAL A 384 -33.06 -5.24 -25.38
C VAL A 384 -32.81 -6.11 -24.16
N VAL A 385 -33.24 -7.37 -24.20
CA VAL A 385 -33.22 -8.27 -23.05
C VAL A 385 -32.11 -9.32 -23.18
N ALA A 386 -31.23 -9.37 -22.18
CA ALA A 386 -30.20 -10.42 -22.08
C ALA A 386 -30.86 -11.80 -21.93
N GLY A 387 -30.38 -12.78 -22.69
CA GLY A 387 -30.96 -14.13 -22.80
C GLY A 387 -32.10 -14.27 -23.81
N ARG A 388 -32.75 -13.16 -24.22
CA ARG A 388 -33.79 -13.15 -25.27
C ARG A 388 -33.27 -12.61 -26.60
N ASP A 389 -32.68 -11.42 -26.59
CA ASP A 389 -32.27 -10.70 -27.80
C ASP A 389 -30.76 -10.80 -28.06
N PHE A 390 -29.98 -11.14 -27.02
CA PHE A 390 -28.56 -11.49 -27.15
C PHE A 390 -28.16 -12.45 -26.03
N THR A 391 -27.10 -13.22 -26.26
CA THR A 391 -26.47 -14.09 -25.26
C THR A 391 -24.97 -13.81 -25.26
N PRO A 392 -24.39 -13.31 -24.15
CA PRO A 392 -22.95 -13.09 -24.07
C PRO A 392 -22.18 -14.42 -24.01
N ASP A 393 -20.93 -14.41 -24.42
CA ASP A 393 -20.02 -15.58 -24.34
C ASP A 393 -19.56 -15.86 -22.91
N GLY A 394 -19.76 -14.90 -22.00
CA GLY A 394 -19.42 -15.00 -20.60
C GLY A 394 -19.41 -13.64 -19.90
N THR A 395 -18.98 -13.63 -18.65
CA THR A 395 -18.81 -12.42 -17.84
C THR A 395 -17.34 -12.02 -17.71
N ILE A 396 -17.08 -10.75 -17.46
CA ILE A 396 -15.73 -10.22 -17.21
C ILE A 396 -15.75 -9.10 -16.17
N GLU A 397 -14.76 -9.06 -15.27
CA GLU A 397 -14.59 -7.96 -14.33
C GLU A 397 -13.87 -6.81 -15.03
N ALA A 398 -14.66 -5.89 -15.59
CA ALA A 398 -14.13 -4.77 -16.37
C ALA A 398 -14.69 -3.40 -15.96
N ALA A 399 -15.87 -3.35 -15.34
CA ALA A 399 -16.45 -2.08 -14.92
C ALA A 399 -15.77 -1.56 -13.65
N GLU A 400 -15.67 -0.23 -13.52
CA GLU A 400 -15.23 0.42 -12.28
C GLU A 400 -16.11 0.02 -11.08
N ILE A 401 -15.51 -0.02 -9.89
CA ILE A 401 -16.21 -0.21 -8.62
C ILE A 401 -16.65 1.14 -8.06
N ARG A 402 -17.87 1.20 -7.51
CA ARG A 402 -18.45 2.40 -6.91
C ARG A 402 -18.77 2.19 -5.45
N ALA A 403 -18.71 3.26 -4.67
CA ALA A 403 -19.23 3.25 -3.31
C ALA A 403 -20.72 2.85 -3.32
N GLY A 404 -21.09 1.94 -2.43
CA GLY A 404 -22.42 1.33 -2.36
C GLY A 404 -22.59 0.04 -3.16
N ASP A 405 -21.62 -0.36 -3.98
CA ASP A 405 -21.64 -1.68 -4.65
C ASP A 405 -21.71 -2.82 -3.63
N ALA A 406 -22.33 -3.94 -4.01
CA ALA A 406 -22.51 -5.07 -3.10
C ALA A 406 -21.17 -5.78 -2.81
N CYS A 407 -20.87 -5.94 -1.52
CA CYS A 407 -19.70 -6.68 -1.06
C CYS A 407 -19.80 -8.16 -1.48
N PRO A 408 -18.74 -8.75 -2.05
CA PRO A 408 -18.76 -10.14 -2.51
C PRO A 408 -18.86 -11.18 -1.39
N VAL A 409 -18.61 -10.76 -0.14
CA VAL A 409 -18.65 -11.65 1.02
C VAL A 409 -20.00 -11.61 1.73
N CYS A 410 -20.56 -10.42 1.94
CA CYS A 410 -21.75 -10.25 2.79
C CYS A 410 -22.89 -9.46 2.15
N GLY A 411 -22.74 -8.97 0.91
CA GLY A 411 -23.76 -8.19 0.20
C GLY A 411 -24.00 -6.77 0.71
N SER A 412 -23.35 -6.34 1.80
CA SER A 412 -23.42 -4.95 2.28
C SER A 412 -22.70 -3.98 1.34
N GLY A 413 -23.02 -2.69 1.41
CA GLY A 413 -22.40 -1.68 0.55
C GLY A 413 -20.90 -1.52 0.80
N LEU A 414 -20.12 -1.48 -0.27
CA LEU A 414 -18.68 -1.22 -0.28
C LEU A 414 -18.38 0.27 -0.14
N SER A 415 -17.24 0.58 0.49
CA SER A 415 -16.63 1.92 0.50
C SER A 415 -15.39 1.94 -0.39
N ILE A 416 -14.99 3.15 -0.79
CA ILE A 416 -13.73 3.42 -1.47
C ILE A 416 -12.89 4.22 -0.48
N ASP A 417 -11.91 3.55 0.11
CA ASP A 417 -11.08 4.09 1.17
C ASP A 417 -9.68 4.42 0.64
N ARG A 418 -8.94 5.20 1.42
CA ARG A 418 -7.55 5.55 1.12
C ARG A 418 -6.62 5.04 2.22
N GLY A 419 -5.45 4.57 1.80
CA GLY A 419 -4.46 3.98 2.69
C GLY A 419 -3.03 4.27 2.25
N ILE A 420 -2.11 4.07 3.18
CA ILE A 420 -0.67 4.09 2.93
C ILE A 420 -0.19 2.64 2.98
N GLU A 421 0.29 2.10 1.87
CA GLU A 421 0.92 0.77 1.87
C GLU A 421 2.18 0.76 2.74
N ILE A 422 2.18 -0.03 3.82
CA ILE A 422 3.32 -0.17 4.74
C ILE A 422 4.02 -1.52 4.65
N GLY A 423 3.37 -2.51 4.04
CA GLY A 423 3.96 -3.79 3.74
C GLY A 423 3.21 -4.52 2.64
N HIS A 424 3.89 -5.47 2.01
CA HIS A 424 3.36 -6.25 0.89
C HIS A 424 3.96 -7.65 0.91
N ILE A 425 3.13 -8.67 0.75
CA ILE A 425 3.55 -10.06 0.68
C ILE A 425 3.09 -10.70 -0.64
N PHE A 426 3.98 -11.47 -1.28
CA PHE A 426 3.81 -12.06 -2.60
C PHE A 426 4.18 -13.55 -2.62
N GLN A 427 3.38 -14.37 -3.30
CA GLN A 427 3.77 -15.71 -3.73
C GLN A 427 4.43 -15.64 -5.12
N LEU A 428 5.71 -15.29 -5.20
CA LEU A 428 6.45 -15.10 -6.47
C LEU A 428 6.46 -16.34 -7.38
N GLY A 429 6.29 -17.53 -6.80
CA GLY A 429 6.34 -18.78 -7.54
C GLY A 429 7.76 -19.06 -8.02
N ARG A 430 7.90 -19.45 -9.29
CA ARG A 430 9.18 -19.92 -9.85
C ARG A 430 9.89 -18.89 -10.73
N LYS A 431 9.37 -17.66 -10.89
CA LYS A 431 9.93 -16.64 -11.81
C LYS A 431 11.46 -16.48 -11.71
N TYR A 432 11.95 -16.22 -10.50
CA TYR A 432 13.38 -15.99 -10.26
C TYR A 432 14.17 -17.31 -10.20
N ALA A 433 13.60 -18.35 -9.62
CA ALA A 433 14.20 -19.68 -9.58
C ALA A 433 14.39 -20.27 -10.99
N ASP A 434 13.48 -19.99 -11.92
CA ASP A 434 13.56 -20.41 -13.32
C ASP A 434 14.69 -19.67 -14.05
N ALA A 435 14.76 -18.35 -13.90
CA ALA A 435 15.83 -17.53 -14.47
C ALA A 435 17.21 -17.92 -13.92
N ALA A 436 17.30 -18.19 -12.62
CA ALA A 436 18.54 -18.60 -11.97
C ALA A 436 18.83 -20.10 -12.11
N GLN A 437 17.90 -20.93 -12.58
CA GLN A 437 18.00 -22.40 -12.50
C GLN A 437 18.31 -22.89 -11.08
N LEU A 438 17.54 -22.40 -10.10
CA LEU A 438 17.64 -22.80 -8.70
C LEU A 438 16.87 -24.11 -8.49
N ASP A 439 17.61 -25.21 -8.42
CA ASP A 439 17.09 -26.56 -8.20
C ASP A 439 17.70 -27.17 -6.93
N ALA A 440 16.90 -27.93 -6.19
CA ALA A 440 17.38 -28.81 -5.13
C ALA A 440 17.35 -30.27 -5.58
N LEU A 441 18.33 -31.08 -5.17
CA LEU A 441 18.31 -32.52 -5.39
C LEU A 441 17.29 -33.17 -4.44
N GLY A 442 16.23 -33.74 -5.02
CA GLY A 442 15.15 -34.41 -4.30
C GLY A 442 15.55 -35.73 -3.65
N PRO A 443 14.68 -36.31 -2.79
CA PRO A 443 14.94 -37.59 -2.13
C PRO A 443 15.13 -38.76 -3.12
N ASP A 444 14.56 -38.65 -4.32
CA ASP A 444 14.64 -39.61 -5.42
C ASP A 444 15.80 -39.33 -6.38
N GLY A 445 16.65 -38.34 -6.07
CA GLY A 445 17.75 -37.91 -6.91
C GLY A 445 17.33 -37.07 -8.13
N LYS A 446 16.07 -36.63 -8.22
CA LYS A 446 15.61 -35.73 -9.29
C LYS A 446 15.63 -34.27 -8.84
N PRO A 447 15.90 -33.33 -9.76
CA PRO A 447 15.85 -31.90 -9.44
C PRO A 447 14.42 -31.46 -9.13
N ILE A 448 14.29 -30.66 -8.08
CA ILE A 448 13.07 -29.95 -7.68
C ILE A 448 13.32 -28.46 -7.88
N ARG A 449 12.56 -27.84 -8.81
CA ARG A 449 12.59 -26.38 -9.01
C ARG A 449 11.96 -25.69 -7.81
N ILE A 450 12.77 -24.91 -7.10
CA ILE A 450 12.37 -24.18 -5.90
C ILE A 450 11.32 -23.13 -6.23
N THR A 451 10.34 -22.97 -5.35
CA THR A 451 9.33 -21.91 -5.41
C THR A 451 9.61 -20.87 -4.34
N MET A 452 9.26 -19.61 -4.61
CA MET A 452 9.69 -18.46 -3.82
C MET A 452 8.54 -17.58 -3.37
N GLY A 453 8.71 -16.94 -2.21
CA GLY A 453 7.91 -15.81 -1.76
C GLY A 453 8.76 -14.56 -1.53
N SER A 454 8.14 -13.38 -1.57
CA SER A 454 8.79 -12.09 -1.28
C SER A 454 7.92 -11.24 -0.37
N TYR A 455 8.53 -10.60 0.62
CA TYR A 455 7.82 -9.98 1.73
C TYR A 455 8.52 -8.68 2.15
N GLY A 456 7.89 -7.53 1.91
CA GLY A 456 8.41 -6.18 2.18
C GLY A 456 7.70 -5.45 3.33
N ILE A 457 8.45 -4.75 4.19
CA ILE A 457 7.93 -3.73 5.14
C ILE A 457 8.74 -2.46 4.93
N GLY A 458 8.06 -1.34 4.67
CA GLY A 458 8.70 -0.03 4.63
C GLY A 458 9.03 0.46 6.03
N VAL A 459 10.20 0.12 6.58
CA VAL A 459 10.60 0.46 7.96
C VAL A 459 10.61 1.97 8.20
N SER A 460 11.19 2.73 7.27
CA SER A 460 11.18 4.19 7.32
C SER A 460 9.78 4.79 7.12
N ARG A 461 8.98 4.20 6.22
CA ARG A 461 7.58 4.59 5.99
C ARG A 461 6.71 4.35 7.22
N ALA A 462 6.94 3.26 7.96
CA ALA A 462 6.22 2.96 9.20
C ALA A 462 6.42 4.05 10.27
N VAL A 463 7.59 4.70 10.33
CA VAL A 463 7.81 5.86 11.23
C VAL A 463 6.88 7.02 10.85
N ALA A 464 6.72 7.33 9.56
CA ALA A 464 5.79 8.36 9.14
C ALA A 464 4.33 7.97 9.33
N VAL A 465 3.96 6.70 9.10
CA VAL A 465 2.60 6.23 9.39
C VAL A 465 2.26 6.33 10.87
N LEU A 466 3.20 6.01 11.76
CA LEU A 466 3.04 6.25 13.19
C LEU A 466 2.81 7.74 13.48
N ALA A 467 3.60 8.64 12.90
CA ALA A 467 3.36 10.08 13.03
C ALA A 467 2.02 10.52 12.43
N GLU A 468 1.53 9.84 11.40
CA GLU A 468 0.26 10.15 10.74
C GLU A 468 -0.96 9.71 11.54
N GLN A 469 -0.90 8.52 12.15
CA GLN A 469 -1.97 8.01 13.00
C GLN A 469 -1.90 8.50 14.45
N ARG A 470 -0.71 8.95 14.91
CA ARG A 470 -0.45 9.30 16.32
C ARG A 470 0.08 10.72 16.46
N HIS A 471 -0.79 11.69 16.21
CA HIS A 471 -0.57 13.09 16.50
C HIS A 471 -1.86 13.77 16.95
N ASP A 472 -1.72 14.97 17.49
CA ASP A 472 -2.83 15.87 17.82
C ASP A 472 -2.46 17.33 17.48
N ALA A 473 -3.28 18.27 17.94
CA ALA A 473 -3.04 19.70 17.71
C ALA A 473 -1.76 20.24 18.38
N LEU A 474 -1.20 19.53 19.36
CA LEU A 474 0.02 19.91 20.08
C LEU A 474 1.28 19.37 19.39
N GLY A 475 1.21 18.16 18.82
CA GLY A 475 2.32 17.56 18.10
C GLY A 475 2.25 16.03 18.00
N LEU A 476 3.42 15.39 17.97
CA LEU A 476 3.55 13.93 17.91
C LEU A 476 3.08 13.28 19.22
N SER A 477 2.68 12.00 19.16
CA SER A 477 2.33 11.18 20.33
C SER A 477 2.79 9.74 20.13
N TRP A 478 4.07 9.46 20.36
CA TRP A 478 4.66 8.16 20.06
C TRP A 478 4.11 7.03 20.96
N PRO A 479 3.82 5.84 20.39
CA PRO A 479 3.68 4.62 21.19
C PRO A 479 4.95 4.33 21.98
N ARG A 480 4.81 3.81 23.21
CA ARG A 480 5.94 3.55 24.11
C ARG A 480 7.01 2.65 23.50
N GLU A 481 6.59 1.62 22.75
CA GLU A 481 7.47 0.65 22.08
C GLU A 481 8.53 1.31 21.17
N VAL A 482 8.18 2.45 20.55
CA VAL A 482 9.01 3.11 19.53
C VAL A 482 9.53 4.49 19.93
N ALA A 483 8.99 5.09 20.99
CA ALA A 483 9.39 6.41 21.47
C ALA A 483 10.92 6.50 21.68
N PRO A 484 11.55 7.66 21.40
CA PRO A 484 13.01 7.79 21.51
C PRO A 484 13.53 7.78 22.95
N ALA A 485 12.67 8.05 23.92
CA ALA A 485 12.91 7.85 25.34
C ALA A 485 11.58 7.53 26.05
N ASP A 486 11.68 6.87 27.21
CA ASP A 486 10.54 6.41 27.99
C ASP A 486 9.91 7.55 28.78
N VAL A 487 10.72 8.54 29.20
CA VAL A 487 10.31 9.73 29.94
C VAL A 487 11.03 10.99 29.47
N HIS A 488 10.28 12.09 29.32
CA HIS A 488 10.81 13.44 29.13
C HIS A 488 10.74 14.23 30.44
N ILE A 489 11.88 14.52 31.06
CA ILE A 489 11.97 15.36 32.25
C ILE A 489 12.19 16.81 31.83
N VAL A 490 11.23 17.69 32.14
CA VAL A 490 11.27 19.10 31.78
C VAL A 490 11.54 19.96 33.01
N ALA A 491 12.76 20.50 33.11
CA ALA A 491 13.13 21.44 34.17
C ALA A 491 12.80 22.88 33.76
N THR A 492 11.96 23.60 34.51
CA THR A 492 11.57 24.97 34.11
C THR A 492 12.68 26.02 34.29
N GLY A 493 13.76 25.67 35.00
CA GLY A 493 15.02 26.42 35.01
C GLY A 493 15.17 27.48 36.10
N LYS A 494 14.28 27.51 37.10
CA LYS A 494 14.43 28.40 38.27
C LYS A 494 15.06 27.66 39.44
N GLU A 495 15.84 28.37 40.26
CA GLU A 495 16.41 27.85 41.51
C GLU A 495 17.15 26.51 41.29
N ASN A 496 16.87 25.49 42.09
CA ASN A 496 17.50 24.17 42.02
C ASN A 496 16.73 23.17 41.12
N GLN A 497 15.77 23.60 40.29
CA GLN A 497 14.95 22.70 39.48
C GLN A 497 15.75 21.87 38.47
N ILE A 498 16.80 22.43 37.86
CA ILE A 498 17.65 21.70 36.91
C ILE A 498 18.47 20.63 37.64
N GLU A 499 18.97 20.95 38.83
CA GLU A 499 19.73 20.01 39.67
C GLU A 499 18.84 18.84 40.10
N VAL A 500 17.64 19.12 40.62
CA VAL A 500 16.67 18.08 41.00
C VAL A 500 16.25 17.23 39.79
N ALA A 501 15.95 17.86 38.65
CA ALA A 501 15.61 17.14 37.42
C ALA A 501 16.77 16.25 36.94
N THR A 502 18.01 16.71 37.10
CA THR A 502 19.20 15.91 36.77
C THR A 502 19.34 14.69 37.66
N GLY A 503 19.17 14.86 38.98
CA GLY A 503 19.20 13.73 39.92
C GLY A 503 18.11 12.68 39.63
N LEU A 504 16.88 13.12 39.37
CA LEU A 504 15.78 12.23 38.95
C LEU A 504 16.11 11.51 37.63
N ALA A 505 16.71 12.21 36.67
CA ALA A 505 17.09 11.64 35.38
C ALA A 505 18.14 10.54 35.53
N GLU A 506 19.17 10.78 36.34
CA GLU A 506 20.24 9.83 36.62
C GLU A 506 19.73 8.60 37.38
N GLU A 507 18.82 8.79 38.35
CA GLU A 507 18.22 7.67 39.07
C GLU A 507 17.32 6.82 38.16
N LEU A 508 16.46 7.43 37.35
CA LEU A 508 15.60 6.70 36.40
C LEU A 508 16.43 5.97 35.35
N GLU A 509 17.51 6.59 34.88
CA GLU A 509 18.44 5.95 33.95
C GLU A 509 19.13 4.74 34.58
N ALA A 510 19.61 4.86 35.82
CA ALA A 510 20.21 3.75 36.57
C ALA A 510 19.23 2.58 36.79
N ARG A 511 17.92 2.84 36.72
CA ARG A 511 16.85 1.83 36.78
C ARG A 511 16.46 1.26 35.41
N GLY A 512 17.20 1.62 34.36
CA GLY A 512 17.08 1.05 33.02
C GLY A 512 16.21 1.85 32.04
N LEU A 513 15.64 2.99 32.45
CA LEU A 513 14.86 3.82 31.54
C LEU A 513 15.74 4.63 30.59
N ARG A 514 15.20 4.90 29.40
CA ARG A 514 15.72 5.90 28.47
C ARG A 514 15.10 7.24 28.85
N VAL A 515 15.94 8.23 29.17
CA VAL A 515 15.50 9.52 29.70
C VAL A 515 15.92 10.63 28.75
N LEU A 516 14.98 11.51 28.41
CA LEU A 516 15.27 12.81 27.79
C LEU A 516 15.13 13.90 28.85
N LEU A 517 16.18 14.65 29.12
CA LEU A 517 16.20 15.74 30.08
C LEU A 517 16.30 17.10 29.36
N ASP A 518 15.32 17.97 29.59
CA ASP A 518 15.36 19.37 29.17
C ASP A 518 16.06 20.25 30.22
N ASP A 519 17.38 20.20 30.23
CA ASP A 519 18.28 20.98 31.08
C ASP A 519 18.70 22.34 30.47
N ARG A 520 18.09 22.77 29.36
CA ARG A 520 18.47 24.01 28.67
C ARG A 520 18.31 25.24 29.59
N ALA A 521 19.42 25.87 29.94
CA ALA A 521 19.41 27.13 30.70
C ALA A 521 18.98 28.31 29.81
N GLY A 522 18.30 29.30 30.39
CA GLY A 522 17.89 30.52 29.67
C GLY A 522 16.73 30.36 28.68
N VAL A 523 16.19 29.14 28.49
CA VAL A 523 15.00 28.89 27.68
C VAL A 523 13.75 29.02 28.54
N SER A 524 12.77 29.81 28.10
CA SER A 524 11.54 30.02 28.86
C SER A 524 10.73 28.72 29.05
N PRO A 525 10.02 28.54 30.18
CA PRO A 525 9.21 27.35 30.43
C PRO A 525 8.18 27.07 29.32
N GLY A 526 7.56 28.12 28.77
CA GLY A 526 6.59 27.96 27.69
C GLY A 526 7.18 27.40 26.40
N VAL A 527 8.45 27.68 26.10
CA VAL A 527 9.14 27.06 24.95
C VAL A 527 9.45 25.60 25.25
N LYS A 528 9.90 25.28 26.46
CA LYS A 528 10.17 23.88 26.88
C LYS A 528 8.92 23.01 26.82
N PHE A 529 7.77 23.52 27.26
CA PHE A 529 6.50 22.79 27.17
C PHE A 529 6.08 22.54 25.72
N LYS A 530 6.17 23.56 24.85
CA LYS A 530 5.87 23.41 23.43
C LYS A 530 6.80 22.41 22.73
N ASP A 531 8.09 22.43 23.08
CA ASP A 531 9.03 21.43 22.54
C ASP A 531 8.67 20.03 23.04
N SER A 532 8.36 19.85 24.33
CA SER A 532 7.94 18.56 24.88
C SER A 532 6.69 17.99 24.21
N GLU A 533 5.68 18.85 24.03
CA GLU A 533 4.44 18.54 23.31
C GLU A 533 4.69 18.14 21.84
N LEU A 534 5.57 18.88 21.16
CA LEU A 534 5.94 18.63 19.76
C LEU A 534 6.74 17.33 19.58
N LEU A 535 7.66 17.04 20.50
CA LEU A 535 8.52 15.85 20.45
C LEU A 535 7.76 14.55 20.71
N GLY A 536 6.70 14.60 21.51
CA GLY A 536 5.71 13.53 21.62
C GLY A 536 6.10 12.31 22.44
N LEU A 537 6.96 12.46 23.45
CA LEU A 537 7.33 11.36 24.35
C LEU A 537 6.12 10.97 25.22
N PRO A 538 5.88 9.67 25.47
CA PRO A 538 4.64 9.19 26.09
C PRO A 538 4.46 9.66 27.55
N THR A 539 5.54 9.69 28.33
CA THR A 539 5.55 10.12 29.72
C THR A 539 6.35 11.42 29.85
N VAL A 540 5.79 12.44 30.51
CA VAL A 540 6.48 13.72 30.75
C VAL A 540 6.47 14.03 32.25
N LEU A 541 7.63 14.32 32.83
CA LEU A 541 7.77 14.71 34.23
C LEU A 541 8.25 16.16 34.30
N ILE A 542 7.50 17.04 34.94
CA ILE A 542 7.81 18.47 35.01
C ILE A 542 8.33 18.82 36.39
N VAL A 543 9.56 19.32 36.41
CA VAL A 543 10.21 19.90 37.61
C VAL A 543 10.07 21.41 37.52
N GLY A 544 8.97 21.90 38.11
CA GLY A 544 8.51 23.28 38.00
C GLY A 544 8.33 23.98 39.35
N ARG A 545 7.37 24.91 39.42
CA ARG A 545 7.11 25.72 40.63
C ARG A 545 6.67 24.88 41.84
N GLY A 546 6.00 23.75 41.59
CA GLY A 546 5.57 22.79 42.62
C GLY A 546 6.71 22.24 43.48
N LEU A 547 7.96 22.35 43.00
CA LEU A 547 9.13 21.87 43.73
C LEU A 547 9.28 22.53 45.11
N ALA A 548 8.87 23.80 45.25
CA ALA A 548 8.90 24.51 46.53
C ALA A 548 7.92 23.90 47.57
N GLN A 549 6.91 23.17 47.11
CA GLN A 549 5.96 22.40 47.92
C GLN A 549 6.34 20.91 48.02
N GLY A 550 7.49 20.51 47.47
CA GLY A 550 7.93 19.11 47.47
C GLY A 550 7.22 18.22 46.45
N VAL A 551 6.62 18.80 45.39
CA VAL A 551 5.90 18.04 44.36
C VAL A 551 6.44 18.29 42.96
N VAL A 552 6.19 17.32 42.06
CA VAL A 552 6.45 17.39 40.62
C VAL A 552 5.20 16.97 39.86
N GLU A 553 5.07 17.37 38.60
CA GLU A 553 3.87 17.07 37.80
C GLU A 553 4.19 15.96 36.78
N LEU A 554 3.51 14.83 36.89
CA LEU A 554 3.58 13.72 35.94
C LEU A 554 2.45 13.86 34.92
N ARG A 555 2.78 13.74 33.64
CA ARG A 555 1.83 13.81 32.54
C ARG A 555 1.92 12.60 31.62
N ASP A 556 0.75 12.22 31.12
CA ASP A 556 0.62 11.32 29.97
C ASP A 556 0.37 12.16 28.71
N ARG A 557 1.24 12.00 27.69
CA ARG A 557 1.21 12.84 26.49
C ARG A 557 -0.02 12.58 25.62
N ALA A 558 -0.50 11.35 25.53
CA ALA A 558 -1.58 10.98 24.62
C ALA A 558 -2.95 11.39 25.19
N THR A 559 -3.17 11.18 26.48
CA THR A 559 -4.43 11.49 27.17
C THR A 559 -4.49 12.93 27.69
N GLY A 560 -3.33 13.56 27.90
CA GLY A 560 -3.22 14.87 28.54
C GLY A 560 -3.45 14.85 30.05
N SER A 561 -3.51 13.66 30.67
CA SER A 561 -3.62 13.51 32.14
C SER A 561 -2.47 14.21 32.86
N LYS A 562 -2.75 14.76 34.04
CA LYS A 562 -1.81 15.53 34.86
C LYS A 562 -2.02 15.18 36.33
N ASP A 563 -0.98 14.65 36.95
CA ASP A 563 -0.96 14.29 38.36
C ASP A 563 0.18 15.06 39.06
N GLU A 564 -0.14 15.80 40.12
CA GLU A 564 0.87 16.29 41.05
C GLU A 564 1.23 15.16 42.01
N ILE A 565 2.52 14.81 42.07
CA ILE A 565 3.03 13.71 42.89
C ILE A 565 4.15 14.20 43.80
N PRO A 566 4.29 13.63 45.03
CA PRO A 566 5.43 13.90 45.89
C PRO A 566 6.77 13.62 45.19
N LEU A 567 7.76 14.47 45.41
CA LEU A 567 9.08 14.37 44.77
C LEU A 567 9.79 13.03 45.11
N ASP A 568 9.66 12.57 46.34
CA ASP A 568 10.24 11.32 46.83
C ASP A 568 9.57 10.07 46.24
N GLU A 569 8.32 10.18 45.79
CA GLU A 569 7.61 9.11 45.07
C GLU A 569 7.83 9.14 43.55
N ALA A 570 8.41 10.23 43.01
CA ALA A 570 8.44 10.50 41.57
C ALA A 570 9.05 9.36 40.76
N VAL A 571 10.19 8.81 41.20
CA VAL A 571 10.89 7.72 40.52
C VAL A 571 10.03 6.46 40.48
N GLY A 572 9.43 6.08 41.61
CA GLY A 572 8.56 4.91 41.71
C GLY A 572 7.31 5.05 40.83
N ARG A 573 6.70 6.24 40.80
CA ARG A 573 5.54 6.52 39.97
C ARG A 573 5.85 6.50 38.48
N VAL A 574 6.99 7.07 38.06
CA VAL A 574 7.44 6.99 36.66
C VAL A 574 7.66 5.53 36.26
N LEU A 575 8.39 4.75 37.06
CA LEU A 575 8.64 3.33 36.78
C LEU A 575 7.34 2.53 36.63
N ALA A 576 6.34 2.80 37.48
CA ALA A 576 5.05 2.12 37.45
C ALA A 576 4.24 2.40 36.17
N VAL A 577 4.38 3.59 35.57
CA VAL A 577 3.64 3.95 34.33
C VAL A 577 4.44 3.67 33.05
N THR A 578 5.75 3.46 33.16
CA THR A 578 6.64 3.12 32.03
C THR A 578 6.89 1.63 31.87
N GLY A 579 6.73 0.84 32.95
CA GLY A 579 7.05 -0.58 33.01
C GLY A 579 5.97 -1.51 32.48
#